data_AF-A0A133VEZ0-F1
#
_entry.id   AF-A0A133VEZ0-F1
#
_cell.length_a   1.000
_cell.length_b   1.000
_cell.length_c   1.000
_cell.angle_alpha   90.00
_cell.angle_beta   90.00
_cell.angle_gamma   90.00
#
_symmetry.space_group_name_H-M   'P 1'
#
loop_
_entity.id
_entity.type
_entity.pdbx_description
1 polymer ?
#
loop_
_entity_poly.entity_id
_entity_poly.type
_entity_poly.pdbx_seq_one_letter_code
_entity_poly.pdbx_strand_id
1 'polypeptide(L)' 'AEDRELEAIIVSEETRSRAEEINEIRESNDLEALDIIEIPWVLAEDGKPISSIRIRYGEMDEHGEIKKTEEDISDAG' A
#
# COMPACT_ATOMS: atom_id res chain seq x y z
N ALA A 1 1.45 -6.59 -17.08
CA ALA A 1 1.31 -5.16 -17.40
C ALA A 1 2.37 -4.84 -18.44
N GLU A 2 1.99 -4.83 -19.72
CA GLU A 2 2.87 -4.45 -20.84
C GLU A 2 2.57 -3.02 -21.27
N ASP A 3 2.20 -2.19 -20.30
CA ASP A 3 1.78 -0.82 -20.57
C ASP A 3 3.02 0.08 -20.65
N ARG A 4 3.23 0.61 -21.87
CA ARG A 4 4.33 1.51 -22.24
C ARG A 4 4.08 2.95 -21.82
N GLU A 5 2.87 3.28 -21.37
CA GLU A 5 2.51 4.63 -20.94
C GLU A 5 2.72 4.83 -19.43
N LEU A 6 3.18 3.80 -18.70
CA LEU A 6 3.49 3.91 -17.28
C LEU A 6 4.82 4.65 -17.06
N GLU A 7 4.77 5.72 -16.27
CA GLU A 7 5.92 6.57 -15.96
C GLU A 7 6.53 6.27 -14.59
N ALA A 8 5.72 5.89 -13.59
CA ALA A 8 6.16 5.73 -12.21
C ALA A 8 5.43 4.60 -11.46
N ILE A 9 6.04 4.14 -10.36
CA ILE A 9 5.45 3.22 -9.40
C ILE A 9 5.64 3.76 -7.98
N ILE A 10 4.55 3.81 -7.22
CA ILE A 10 4.57 4.26 -5.83
C ILE A 10 4.66 3.04 -4.92
N VAL A 11 5.62 3.06 -4.00
CA VAL A 11 5.89 1.96 -3.07
C VAL A 11 6.13 2.46 -1.65
N SER A 12 5.91 1.57 -0.68
CA SER A 12 6.42 1.74 0.67
C SER A 12 7.88 1.27 0.75
N GLU A 13 8.57 1.60 1.84
CA GLU A 13 9.91 1.08 2.16
C GLU A 13 9.97 -0.47 2.04
N GLU A 14 8.93 -1.16 2.51
CA GLU A 14 8.83 -2.63 2.45
C GLU A 14 8.77 -3.18 1.01
N THR A 15 8.19 -2.42 0.08
CA THR A 15 7.91 -2.89 -1.28
C THR A 15 8.88 -2.34 -2.33
N ARG A 16 9.86 -1.53 -1.91
CA ARG A 16 10.89 -0.96 -2.76
C ARG A 16 11.66 -2.00 -3.56
N SER A 17 12.14 -3.07 -2.92
CA SER A 17 12.94 -4.10 -3.60
C SER A 17 12.14 -4.81 -4.71
N ARG A 18 10.84 -4.99 -4.51
CA ARG A 18 9.95 -5.56 -5.54
C ARG A 18 9.76 -4.62 -6.72
N ALA A 19 9.78 -3.30 -6.51
CA ALA A 19 9.77 -2.35 -7.63
C ALA A 19 11.06 -2.39 -8.44
N GLU A 20 12.20 -2.65 -7.79
CA GLU A 20 13.47 -2.88 -8.49
C GLU A 20 13.39 -4.15 -9.36
N GLU A 21 12.88 -5.26 -8.81
CA GLU A 21 12.62 -6.50 -9.58
C GLU A 21 11.67 -6.25 -10.77
N ILE A 22 10.65 -5.39 -10.60
CA ILE A 22 9.76 -5.00 -11.69
C ILE A 22 10.52 -4.27 -12.80
N ASN A 23 11.43 -3.36 -12.45
CA ASN A 23 12.25 -2.65 -13.44
C ASN A 23 13.21 -3.58 -14.17
N GLU A 24 13.82 -4.55 -13.49
CA GLU A 24 14.63 -5.59 -14.15
C GLU A 24 13.81 -6.38 -15.19
N ILE A 25 12.58 -6.75 -14.84
CA ILE A 25 11.65 -7.42 -15.77
C ILE A 25 11.29 -6.48 -16.93
N ARG A 26 11.03 -5.20 -16.69
CA ARG A 26 10.71 -4.23 -17.74
C ARG A 26 11.86 -4.06 -18.72
N GLU A 27 13.08 -3.90 -18.23
CA GLU A 27 14.28 -3.80 -19.05
C GLU A 27 14.48 -5.07 -19.90
N SER A 28 14.25 -6.26 -19.32
CA SER A 28 14.32 -7.53 -20.06
C SER A 28 13.29 -7.67 -21.19
N ASN A 29 12.24 -6.85 -21.17
CA ASN A 29 11.17 -6.80 -22.16
C ASN A 29 11.25 -5.56 -23.07
N ASP A 30 12.40 -4.86 -23.11
CA ASP A 30 12.59 -3.63 -23.88
C ASP A 30 11.53 -2.54 -23.52
N LEU A 31 11.22 -2.43 -22.23
CA LEU A 31 10.37 -1.38 -21.66
C LEU A 31 11.23 -0.43 -20.81
N GLU A 32 10.87 0.85 -20.81
CA GLU A 32 11.54 1.86 -19.98
C GLU A 32 11.30 1.57 -18.49
N ALA A 33 12.33 1.74 -17.66
CA ALA A 33 12.21 1.63 -16.22
C ALA A 33 11.21 2.67 -15.67
N LEU A 34 10.45 2.28 -14.65
CA LEU A 34 9.55 3.18 -13.94
C LEU A 34 10.33 4.00 -12.91
N ASP A 35 9.94 5.25 -12.72
CA ASP A 35 10.36 6.04 -11.57
C ASP A 35 9.81 5.41 -10.29
N ILE A 36 10.70 4.91 -9.43
CA ILE A 36 10.33 4.34 -8.13
C ILE A 36 10.20 5.47 -7.12
N ILE A 37 8.96 5.77 -6.72
CA ILE A 37 8.65 6.80 -5.72
C ILE A 37 8.34 6.09 -4.40
N GLU A 38 9.32 6.12 -3.50
CA GLU A 38 9.14 5.59 -2.15
C GLU A 38 8.46 6.62 -1.25
N ILE A 39 7.35 6.21 -0.63
CA ILE A 39 6.60 7.03 0.32
C ILE A 39 6.61 6.40 1.73
N PRO A 40 6.65 7.23 2.79
CA PRO A 40 6.45 6.75 4.15
C PRO A 40 5.07 6.10 4.34
N TRP A 41 4.94 5.26 5.37
CA TRP A 41 3.66 4.71 5.76
C TRP A 41 2.65 5.79 6.15
N VAL A 42 1.45 5.71 5.58
CA VAL A 42 0.29 6.44 6.06
C VAL A 42 -0.34 5.64 7.18
N LEU A 43 -0.50 6.26 8.35
CA LEU A 43 -1.01 5.59 9.55
C LEU A 43 -2.53 5.78 9.68
N ALA A 44 -3.20 4.74 10.16
CA ALA A 44 -4.59 4.77 10.61
C ALA A 44 -4.69 5.35 12.04
N GLU A 45 -5.91 5.52 12.55
CA GLU A 45 -6.14 6.07 13.91
C GLU A 45 -5.50 5.22 15.02
N ASP A 46 -5.32 3.91 14.78
CA ASP A 46 -4.66 3.00 15.73
C ASP A 46 -3.13 3.06 15.68
N GLY A 47 -2.55 3.99 14.90
CA GLY A 47 -1.11 4.19 14.77
C GLY A 47 -0.39 3.12 13.95
N LYS A 48 -1.12 2.18 13.34
CA LYS A 48 -0.57 1.18 12.43
C LYS A 48 -0.81 1.62 10.97
N PRO A 49 -0.05 1.12 9.99
CA PRO A 49 -0.25 1.49 8.59
C PRO A 49 -1.65 1.17 8.08
N ILE A 50 -2.16 2.05 7.22
CA ILE A 50 -3.32 1.77 6.38
C ILE A 50 -2.92 0.64 5.41
N SER A 51 -3.75 -0.40 5.30
CA SER A 51 -3.51 -1.48 4.35
C SER A 51 -4.80 -2.02 3.74
N SER A 52 -4.72 -2.41 2.47
CA SER A 52 -5.87 -2.94 1.71
C SER A 52 -6.44 -4.22 2.32
N ILE A 53 -5.62 -4.99 3.03
CA ILE A 53 -6.03 -6.20 3.75
C ILE A 53 -6.96 -5.82 4.91
N ARG A 54 -6.56 -4.82 5.71
CA ARG A 54 -7.33 -4.33 6.87
C ARG A 54 -8.64 -3.67 6.41
N ILE A 55 -8.60 -2.91 5.32
CA ILE A 55 -9.81 -2.33 4.69
C ILE A 55 -10.76 -3.45 4.24
N ARG A 56 -10.24 -4.47 3.53
CA ARG A 56 -11.03 -5.59 3.02
C ARG A 56 -11.67 -6.41 4.13
N TYR A 57 -10.97 -6.60 5.24
CA TYR A 57 -11.52 -7.28 6.42
C TYR A 57 -12.42 -6.39 7.28
N GLY A 58 -12.57 -5.11 6.91
CA GLY A 58 -13.42 -4.19 7.64
C GLY A 58 -12.85 -3.77 9.00
N GLU A 59 -11.54 -3.84 9.20
CA GLU A 59 -10.90 -3.26 10.38
C GLU A 59 -10.88 -1.73 10.32
N MET A 60 -10.82 -1.17 9.11
CA MET A 60 -10.79 0.27 8.85
C MET A 60 -11.46 0.62 7.52
N ASP A 61 -11.61 1.91 7.24
CA ASP A 61 -11.91 2.43 5.91
C ASP A 61 -10.66 2.92 5.15
N GLU A 62 -10.86 3.47 3.95
CA GLU A 62 -9.77 3.99 3.10
C GLU A 62 -9.10 5.26 3.63
N HIS A 63 -9.70 5.91 4.63
CA HIS A 63 -9.16 7.08 5.32
C HIS A 63 -8.39 6.70 6.59
N GLY A 64 -8.41 5.41 6.97
CA GLY A 64 -7.76 4.92 8.18
C GLY A 64 -8.62 5.08 9.43
N GLU A 65 -9.92 5.37 9.30
CA GLU A 65 -10.87 5.37 10.41
C GLU A 65 -11.13 3.93 10.85
N ILE A 66 -10.92 3.64 12.13
CA ILE A 66 -11.07 2.28 12.65
C ILE A 66 -12.54 1.94 12.82
N LYS A 67 -12.96 0.79 12.27
CA LYS A 67 -14.29 0.28 12.53
C LYS A 67 -14.29 -0.37 13.91
N LYS A 68 -14.96 0.27 14.86
CA LYS A 68 -15.18 -0.29 16.20
C LYS A 68 -15.86 -1.64 16.07
N THR A 69 -15.26 -2.66 16.66
CA THR A 69 -15.91 -3.97 16.83
C THR A 69 -16.80 -3.92 18.08
N GLU A 70 -17.73 -4.87 18.21
CA GLU A 70 -18.65 -4.95 19.37
C GLU A 70 -17.90 -5.09 20.72
N GLU A 71 -16.63 -5.51 20.70
CA GLU A 71 -15.78 -5.62 21.90
C GLU A 71 -15.40 -4.25 22.49
N ASP A 72 -15.16 -3.22 21.66
CA ASP A 72 -14.80 -1.87 22.11
C ASP A 72 -15.96 -1.14 22.81
N ILE A 73 -17.19 -1.62 22.65
CA ILE A 73 -18.40 -1.04 23.26
C ILE A 73 -18.58 -1.58 24.69
N SER A 74 -17.99 -2.74 25.02
CA SER A 74 -18.16 -3.40 26.32
C SER A 74 -17.34 -2.79 27.46
N ASP A 75 -16.33 -1.98 27.17
CA ASP A 75 -15.55 -1.21 28.17
C ASP A 75 -16.14 0.20 28.43
N ALA A 76 -17.23 0.57 27.75
CA ALA A 76 -17.89 1.87 27.89
C ALA A 76 -19.11 1.86 28.84
N GLY A 77 -19.37 0.79 29.61
CA GLY A 77 -20.48 0.72 30.56
C GLY A 77 -20.50 -0.48 31.49
#